data_AF-A0A7X3MKM8-F1
#
_entry.id   AF-A0A7X3MKM8-F1
#
_cell.length_a   1.000
_cell.length_b   1.000
_cell.length_c   1.000
_cell.angle_alpha   90.00
_cell.angle_beta   90.00
_cell.angle_gamma   90.00
#
_symmetry.space_group_name_H-M   'P 1'
#
loop_
_entity.id
_entity.type
_entity.pdbx_description
1 polymer ?
#
loop_
_entity_poly.entity_id
_entity_poly.type
_entity_poly.pdbx_seq_one_letter_code
_entity_poly.pdbx_strand_id
1 'polypeptide(L)'
;MKILLYFAKEIDMDNKRETIEKLRCYIREYDSVFVLKEGIWTGEKFFQTASRQNVKSSLFLVTKPRADILQKYNVEIQEISYEEYCNIEKLYYTYEFSDRIHLLADHIQYGSLSNYISGGLLTEEEAFGALLL
;
A
#
# COMPACT_ATOMS: atom_id res chain seq x y z
N MET A 1 -11.25 -4.73 8.82
CA MET A 1 -10.34 -4.15 7.81
C MET A 1 -9.65 -2.94 8.43
N LYS A 2 -8.32 -2.98 8.59
CA LYS A 2 -7.51 -1.80 8.93
C LYS A 2 -6.82 -1.37 7.64
N ILE A 3 -6.95 -0.13 7.18
CA ILE A 3 -6.25 0.39 6.00
C ILE A 3 -5.50 1.64 6.48
N LEU A 4 -4.24 1.49 6.86
CA LEU A 4 -3.51 2.61 7.48
C LEU A 4 -2.90 3.48 6.40
N LEU A 5 -3.42 4.71 6.28
CA LEU A 5 -3.06 5.63 5.20
C LEU A 5 -2.05 6.68 5.64
N TYR A 6 -0.99 6.77 4.86
CA TYR A 6 0.11 7.70 5.06
C TYR A 6 -0.26 9.14 4.70
N PHE A 7 0.13 10.08 5.57
CA PHE A 7 0.26 11.49 5.26
C PHE A 7 1.71 11.91 5.51
N ALA A 8 2.38 12.39 4.47
CA ALA A 8 3.76 12.86 4.57
C ALA A 8 3.86 14.03 5.56
N LYS A 9 4.49 13.79 6.71
CA LYS A 9 5.01 14.84 7.57
C LYS A 9 6.51 14.66 7.76
N GLU A 10 7.26 15.75 7.59
CA GLU A 10 8.70 15.81 7.86
C GLU A 10 8.94 15.99 9.37
N ILE A 11 9.57 15.04 10.06
CA ILE A 11 10.20 15.28 11.39
C ILE A 11 11.46 14.42 11.61
N ASP A 12 12.47 15.11 12.14
CA ASP A 12 13.69 14.86 12.95
C ASP A 12 14.43 13.50 13.09
N MET A 13 15.77 13.62 13.13
CA MET A 13 16.79 12.66 12.66
C MET A 13 17.48 11.74 13.71
N ASP A 14 16.92 11.50 14.90
CA ASP A 14 17.79 11.03 16.00
C ASP A 14 17.85 9.51 16.32
N ASN A 15 17.14 8.60 15.62
CA ASN A 15 17.29 7.16 15.94
C ASN A 15 16.97 6.10 14.85
N LYS A 16 17.58 6.22 13.67
CA LYS A 16 17.34 5.36 12.47
C LYS A 16 17.27 3.85 12.69
N ARG A 17 18.12 3.28 13.55
CA ARG A 17 18.20 1.81 13.74
C ARG A 17 17.02 1.27 14.54
N GLU A 18 16.62 1.99 15.58
CA GLU A 18 15.47 1.62 16.41
C GLU A 18 14.16 1.76 15.62
N THR A 19 14.08 2.77 14.76
CA THR A 19 12.93 3.00 13.87
C THR A 19 12.70 1.86 12.87
N ILE A 20 13.77 1.35 12.25
CA ILE A 20 13.66 0.25 11.28
C ILE A 20 13.19 -1.05 11.95
N GLU A 21 13.70 -1.39 13.14
CA GLU A 21 13.27 -2.59 13.86
C GLU A 21 11.81 -2.50 14.32
N LYS A 22 11.36 -1.32 14.76
CA LYS A 22 9.94 -1.08 15.04
C LYS A 22 9.07 -1.28 13.81
N LEU A 23 9.47 -0.73 12.65
CA LEU A 23 8.76 -0.93 11.39
C LEU A 23 8.72 -2.40 10.96
N ARG A 24 9.81 -3.15 11.15
CA ARG A 24 9.87 -4.59 10.87
C ARG A 24 8.86 -5.36 11.71
N CYS A 25 8.84 -5.11 13.02
CA CYS A 25 7.87 -5.74 13.93
C CYS A 25 6.43 -5.38 13.52
N TYR A 26 6.19 -4.12 13.19
CA TYR A 26 4.87 -3.64 12.75
C TYR A 26 4.40 -4.32 11.46
N ILE A 27 5.23 -4.38 10.42
CA ILE A 27 4.89 -5.03 9.14
C ILE A 27 4.58 -6.52 9.33
N ARG A 28 5.24 -7.20 10.26
CA ARG A 28 5.02 -8.64 10.52
C ARG A 28 3.62 -8.95 11.06
N GLU A 29 2.91 -7.98 11.62
CA GLU A 29 1.52 -8.14 12.06
C GLU A 29 0.54 -8.25 10.88
N TYR A 30 0.98 -7.87 9.68
CA TYR A 30 0.17 -7.86 8.47
C TYR A 30 0.53 -9.03 7.56
N ASP A 31 -0.51 -9.63 6.97
CA ASP A 31 -0.38 -10.69 5.96
C ASP A 31 0.16 -10.12 4.65
N SER A 32 -0.25 -8.89 4.29
CA SER A 32 0.17 -8.20 3.06
C SER A 32 0.32 -6.71 3.27
N VAL A 33 1.29 -6.08 2.60
CA VAL A 33 1.54 -4.65 2.64
C VAL A 33 1.58 -4.11 1.21
N PHE A 34 0.56 -3.36 0.81
CA PHE A 34 0.47 -2.76 -0.51
C PHE A 34 0.99 -1.33 -0.48
N VAL A 35 2.04 -1.06 -1.26
CA VAL A 35 2.60 0.30 -1.43
C VAL A 35 2.03 0.89 -2.72
N LEU A 36 1.06 1.79 -2.60
CA LEU A 36 0.33 2.42 -3.70
C LEU A 36 0.92 3.80 -3.98
N LYS A 37 1.76 3.89 -5.01
CA LYS A 37 2.45 5.14 -5.33
C LYS A 37 1.57 6.11 -6.09
N GLU A 38 0.95 5.66 -7.19
CA GLU A 38 0.18 6.49 -8.11
C GLU A 38 -0.81 5.62 -8.89
N GLY A 39 -1.74 6.25 -9.61
CA GLY A 39 -2.58 5.56 -10.59
C GLY A 39 -3.91 5.06 -10.07
N ILE A 40 -4.48 4.10 -10.81
CA ILE A 40 -5.80 3.50 -10.57
C ILE A 40 -5.93 2.87 -9.17
N TRP A 41 -4.80 2.46 -8.58
CA TRP A 41 -4.73 1.83 -7.25
C TRP A 41 -5.08 2.78 -6.12
N THR A 42 -4.97 4.09 -6.35
CA THR A 42 -5.29 5.13 -5.35
C THR A 42 -6.74 5.63 -5.43
N GLY A 43 -7.53 5.09 -6.37
CA GLY A 43 -8.91 5.51 -6.65
C GLY A 43 -9.96 4.89 -5.72
N GLU A 44 -11.16 5.49 -5.69
CA GLU A 44 -12.29 5.01 -4.87
C GLU A 44 -12.66 3.55 -5.14
N LYS A 45 -12.65 3.14 -6.41
CA LYS A 45 -13.03 1.78 -6.82
C LYS A 45 -12.14 0.71 -6.19
N PHE A 46 -10.85 1.01 -6.00
CA PHE A 46 -9.91 0.10 -5.36
C PHE A 46 -10.31 -0.13 -3.90
N PHE A 47 -10.50 0.95 -3.13
CA PHE A 47 -10.92 0.86 -1.72
C PHE A 47 -12.32 0.24 -1.56
N GLN A 48 -13.23 0.50 -2.49
CA GLN A 48 -14.53 -0.15 -2.53
C GLN A 48 -14.40 -1.67 -2.70
N THR A 49 -13.50 -2.11 -3.60
CA THR A 49 -13.26 -3.53 -3.87
C THR A 49 -12.58 -4.19 -2.66
N ALA A 50 -11.56 -3.55 -2.09
CA ALA A 50 -10.89 -4.01 -0.88
C ALA A 50 -11.87 -4.14 0.31
N SER A 51 -12.78 -3.18 0.48
CA SER A 51 -13.82 -3.23 1.51
C SER A 51 -14.78 -4.42 1.33
N ARG A 52 -15.11 -4.79 0.09
CA ARG A 52 -16.00 -5.91 -0.21
C ARG A 52 -15.35 -7.28 -0.04
N GLN A 53 -14.05 -7.39 -0.32
CA GLN A 53 -13.34 -8.68 -0.32
C GLN A 53 -12.89 -9.15 1.06
N ASN A 54 -13.15 -8.37 2.12
CA ASN A 54 -12.76 -8.68 3.49
C ASN A 54 -11.29 -9.12 3.58
N VAL A 55 -10.44 -8.37 2.88
CA VAL A 55 -8.99 -8.57 2.84
C VAL A 55 -8.52 -8.69 4.29
N LYS A 56 -7.74 -9.73 4.59
CA LYS A 56 -7.16 -10.01 5.92
C LYS A 56 -6.25 -8.86 6.37
N SER A 57 -5.50 -8.98 7.46
CA SER A 57 -4.65 -7.90 8.02
C SER A 57 -3.69 -7.32 6.96
N SER A 58 -4.16 -6.37 6.15
CA SER A 58 -3.42 -5.79 5.05
C SER A 58 -3.19 -4.31 5.27
N LEU A 59 -1.95 -3.89 5.07
CA LEU A 59 -1.51 -2.51 5.20
C LEU A 59 -1.49 -1.84 3.82
N PHE A 60 -2.06 -0.63 3.67
CA PHE A 60 -2.07 0.09 2.39
C PHE A 60 -1.38 1.44 2.51
N LEU A 61 -0.17 1.54 2.00
CA LEU A 61 0.65 2.75 2.04
C LEU A 61 0.37 3.60 0.82
N VAL A 62 -0.31 4.73 1.01
CA VAL A 62 -0.74 5.62 -0.08
C VAL A 62 -0.05 6.97 0.07
N THR A 63 0.66 7.41 -0.96
CA THR A 63 1.46 8.66 -0.93
C THR A 63 0.62 9.94 -0.90
N LYS A 64 -0.60 9.90 -1.45
CA LYS A 64 -1.54 11.04 -1.51
C LYS A 64 -2.99 10.57 -1.38
N PRO A 65 -3.45 10.23 -0.18
CA PRO A 65 -4.82 9.79 0.00
C PRO A 65 -5.82 10.92 -0.23
N ARG A 66 -6.95 10.59 -0.85
CA ARG A 66 -8.15 11.43 -0.89
C ARG A 66 -8.96 11.22 0.38
N ALA A 67 -8.83 12.14 1.35
CA ALA A 67 -9.42 12.02 2.69
C ALA A 67 -10.95 11.78 2.68
N ASP A 68 -11.65 12.32 1.67
CA ASP A 68 -13.08 12.15 1.42
C ASP A 68 -13.47 10.69 1.10
N ILE A 69 -12.63 9.99 0.35
CA ILE A 69 -12.84 8.58 0.01
C ILE A 69 -12.67 7.69 1.24
N LEU A 70 -11.71 8.01 2.09
CA LEU A 70 -11.29 7.15 3.21
C LEU A 70 -12.30 7.11 4.36
N GLN A 71 -12.90 8.27 4.68
CA GLN A 71 -13.93 8.36 5.72
C GLN A 71 -15.17 7.52 5.38
N LYS A 72 -15.45 7.33 4.09
CA LYS A 72 -16.62 6.59 3.60
C LYS A 72 -16.57 5.09 3.88
N TYR A 73 -15.37 4.51 4.01
CA TYR A 73 -15.18 3.06 4.14
C TYR A 73 -14.75 2.61 5.55
N ASN A 74 -14.96 3.46 6.56
CA ASN A 74 -14.65 3.20 7.99
C ASN A 74 -13.24 2.63 8.21
N VAL A 75 -12.28 3.27 7.55
CA VAL A 75 -10.90 2.87 7.51
C VAL A 75 -10.12 3.49 8.69
N GLU A 76 -9.35 2.69 9.43
CA GLU A 76 -8.41 3.18 10.44
C GLU A 76 -7.18 3.82 9.78
N ILE A 77 -7.09 5.13 9.82
CA ILE A 77 -6.00 5.91 9.22
C ILE A 77 -4.91 6.14 10.26
N GLN A 78 -3.66 5.78 9.95
CA GLN A 78 -2.48 6.13 10.75
C GLN A 78 -1.46 6.83 9.88
N GLU A 79 -1.07 8.03 10.31
CA GLU A 79 -0.02 8.80 9.68
C GLU A 79 1.35 8.20 10.00
N ILE A 80 2.21 8.11 8.99
CA ILE A 80 3.64 7.80 9.15
C ILE A 80 4.46 8.93 8.51
N SER A 81 5.75 9.00 8.80
CA SER A 81 6.68 9.97 8.21
C SER A 81 7.19 9.54 6.84
N TYR A 82 7.74 10.48 6.06
CA TYR A 82 8.36 10.16 4.78
C TYR A 82 9.57 9.22 4.93
N GLU A 83 10.32 9.35 6.03
CA GLU A 83 11.42 8.44 6.32
C GLU A 83 10.92 7.02 6.60
N GLU A 84 9.84 6.86 7.36
CA GLU A 84 9.22 5.56 7.58
C GLU A 84 8.76 4.95 6.26
N TYR A 85 8.08 5.72 5.41
CA TYR A 85 7.71 5.30 4.06
C TYR A 85 8.93 4.81 3.26
N CYS A 86 10.01 5.60 3.21
CA CYS A 86 11.24 5.21 2.52
C CYS A 86 11.88 3.95 3.11
N ASN A 87 11.76 3.74 4.43
CA ASN A 87 12.29 2.56 5.09
C ASN A 87 11.44 1.32 4.78
N ILE A 88 10.12 1.44 4.69
CA ILE A 88 9.25 0.34 4.24
C ILE A 88 9.56 -0.02 2.78
N GLU A 89 9.76 0.99 1.93
CA GLU A 89 10.20 0.75 0.55
C GLU A 89 11.57 0.05 0.50
N LYS A 90 12.51 0.38 1.39
CA LYS A 90 13.78 -0.37 1.50
C LYS A 90 13.56 -1.81 1.95
N LEU A 91 12.60 -2.07 2.83
CA LEU A 91 12.27 -3.44 3.27
C LEU A 91 11.72 -4.29 2.12
N TYR A 92 11.01 -3.71 1.16
CA TYR A 92 10.61 -4.41 -0.07
C TYR A 92 11.81 -4.99 -0.83
N TYR A 93 12.93 -4.27 -0.87
CA TYR A 93 14.16 -4.75 -1.51
C TYR A 93 14.93 -5.78 -0.67
N THR A 94 14.40 -6.18 0.49
CA THR A 94 14.96 -7.26 1.31
C THR A 94 14.17 -8.56 1.10
N TYR A 95 14.89 -9.68 1.02
CA TYR A 95 14.27 -11.02 0.90
C TYR A 95 13.32 -11.37 2.05
N GLU A 96 13.44 -10.70 3.19
CA GLU A 96 12.65 -10.98 4.40
C GLU A 96 11.17 -10.60 4.27
N PHE A 97 10.85 -9.65 3.39
CA PHE A 97 9.49 -9.12 3.25
C PHE A 97 8.97 -9.14 1.81
N SER A 98 9.67 -9.82 0.89
CA SER A 98 9.29 -9.88 -0.53
C SER A 98 8.01 -10.68 -0.77
N ASP A 99 7.62 -11.56 0.15
CA ASP A 99 6.37 -12.33 0.12
C ASP A 99 5.16 -11.53 0.64
N ARG A 100 5.41 -10.41 1.33
CA ARG A 100 4.37 -9.61 2.00
C ARG A 100 4.20 -8.23 1.37
N ILE A 101 5.30 -7.59 0.95
CA ILE A 101 5.25 -6.23 0.43
C ILE A 101 5.02 -6.27 -1.08
N HIS A 102 3.92 -5.67 -1.52
CA HIS A 102 3.54 -5.53 -2.91
C HIS A 102 3.66 -4.07 -3.32
N LEU A 103 4.66 -3.76 -4.15
CA LEU A 103 4.84 -2.42 -4.68
C LEU A 103 3.99 -2.23 -5.94
N LEU A 104 2.99 -1.36 -5.87
CA LEU A 104 2.13 -1.01 -6.99
C LEU A 104 2.47 0.39 -7.48
N ALA A 105 3.08 0.44 -8.65
CA ALA A 105 3.42 1.67 -9.31
C ALA A 105 3.15 1.56 -10.82
N ASP A 106 2.67 2.65 -11.40
CA ASP A 106 2.36 2.74 -12.84
C ASP A 106 3.61 2.88 -13.74
N HIS A 107 4.79 2.58 -13.20
CA HIS A 107 6.03 2.68 -13.97
C HIS A 107 6.07 1.65 -15.11
N ILE A 108 6.81 1.99 -16.17
CA ILE A 108 6.97 1.32 -17.48
C ILE A 108 7.67 -0.06 -17.35
N GLN A 109 7.21 -0.92 -16.45
CA GLN A 109 7.62 -2.32 -16.40
C GLN A 109 6.59 -3.15 -17.15
N TYR A 110 6.98 -3.61 -18.34
CA TYR A 110 6.18 -4.56 -19.12
C TYR A 110 5.79 -5.77 -18.25
N GLY A 111 4.50 -6.08 -18.21
CA GLY A 111 3.94 -7.17 -17.39
C GLY A 111 3.30 -6.75 -16.06
N SER A 112 3.22 -5.45 -15.74
CA SER A 112 2.43 -4.99 -14.58
C SER A 112 0.92 -5.19 -14.78
N LEU A 113 0.16 -5.32 -13.69
CA LEU A 113 -1.31 -5.34 -13.73
C LEU A 113 -1.90 -4.08 -14.38
N SER A 114 -1.27 -2.93 -14.17
CA SER A 114 -1.67 -1.66 -14.82
C SER A 114 -1.54 -1.72 -16.35
N ASN A 115 -0.56 -2.45 -16.88
CA ASN A 115 -0.41 -2.64 -18.33
C ASN A 115 -1.49 -3.56 -18.90
N TYR A 116 -1.90 -4.61 -18.18
CA TYR A 116 -3.00 -5.48 -18.61
C TYR A 116 -4.34 -4.73 -18.63
N ILE A 117 -4.57 -3.83 -17.67
CA ILE A 117 -5.76 -2.97 -17.67
C ILE A 117 -5.72 -1.98 -18.83
N SER A 118 -4.60 -1.29 -19.01
CA SER A 118 -4.44 -0.30 -20.09
C SER A 118 -4.55 -0.93 -21.49
N GLY A 119 -4.10 -2.17 -21.63
CA GLY A 119 -4.23 -2.95 -22.86
C GLY A 119 -5.61 -3.60 -23.08
N GLY A 120 -6.55 -3.44 -22.15
CA GLY A 120 -7.90 -4.02 -22.23
C GLY A 120 -7.95 -5.54 -22.01
N LEU A 121 -6.87 -6.14 -21.48
CA LEU A 121 -6.80 -7.57 -21.16
C LEU A 121 -7.44 -7.91 -19.81
N LEU A 122 -7.49 -6.95 -18.89
CA LEU A 122 -8.19 -7.06 -17.60
C LEU A 122 -9.05 -5.82 -17.38
N THR A 123 -10.19 -6.00 -16.74
CA THR A 123 -10.92 -4.88 -16.13
C THR A 123 -10.24 -4.45 -14.83
N GLU A 124 -10.51 -3.22 -14.38
CA GLU A 124 -10.06 -2.74 -13.07
C GLU A 124 -10.52 -3.69 -11.95
N GLU A 125 -11.75 -4.17 -12.01
CA GLU A 125 -12.36 -5.06 -11.01
C GLU A 125 -11.66 -6.42 -10.93
N GLU A 126 -11.34 -7.02 -12.08
CA GLU A 126 -10.60 -8.28 -12.15
C GLU A 126 -9.17 -8.12 -11.63
N ALA A 127 -8.50 -7.03 -11.99
CA ALA A 127 -7.14 -6.77 -11.51
C ALA A 127 -7.10 -6.49 -10.00
N PHE A 128 -8.09 -5.75 -9.48
CA PHE A 128 -8.22 -5.52 -8.04
C PHE A 128 -8.50 -6.83 -7.30
N GLY A 129 -9.39 -7.67 -7.83
CA GLY A 129 -9.65 -8.99 -7.24
C GLY A 129 -8.45 -9.91 -7.27
N ALA A 130 -7.70 -9.96 -8.37
CA ALA A 130 -6.49 -10.78 -8.47
C ALA A 130 -5.40 -10.35 -7.49
N LEU A 131 -5.30 -9.05 -7.19
CA LEU A 131 -4.33 -8.50 -6.24
C LEU A 131 -4.71 -8.77 -4.78
N LEU A 132 -6.01 -8.78 -4.48
CA LEU A 132 -6.55 -8.82 -3.12
C LEU A 132 -6.99 -10.23 -2.66
N LEU A 133 -6.88 -11.23 -3.53
CA LEU A 133 -7.12 -12.67 -3.29
C LEU A 133 -6.01 -13.30 -2.44
#